data_AF-A0A1B3ZAH1-F1
#
_entry.id   AF-A0A1B3ZAH1-F1
#
_cell.length_a   1.000
_cell.length_b   1.000
_cell.length_c   1.000
_cell.angle_alpha   90.00
_cell.angle_beta   90.00
_cell.angle_gamma   90.00
#
_symmetry.space_group_name_H-M   'P 1'
#
loop_
_entity.id
_entity.type
_entity.pdbx_description
1 polymer ?
#
loop_
_entity_poly.entity_id
_entity_poly.type
_entity_poly.pdbx_seq_one_letter_code
_entity_poly.pdbx_strand_id
1 'polypeptide(L)' 'MSKAISRPYLVCKDDNGVYRVTVRTTRYNSQNYPLVSSEMLEDVFKTQTAAKTFVRETYRAEPGDIAYK' A
#
# COMPACT_ATOMS: atom_id res chain seq x y z
N MET A 1 21.64 -9.14 -4.96
CA MET A 1 20.29 -8.61 -5.27
C MET A 1 19.92 -7.64 -4.16
N SER A 2 20.01 -6.33 -4.41
CA SER A 2 19.49 -5.33 -3.48
C SER A 2 17.97 -5.52 -3.39
N LYS A 3 17.47 -5.91 -2.21
CA LYS A 3 16.04 -5.95 -1.93
C LYS A 3 15.56 -4.51 -1.98
N ALA A 4 15.13 -4.04 -3.16
CA ALA A 4 14.48 -2.75 -3.28
C ALA A 4 13.34 -2.76 -2.25
N ILE A 5 13.36 -1.81 -1.32
CA ILE A 5 12.33 -1.68 -0.29
C ILE A 5 11.04 -1.38 -1.03
N SER A 6 10.29 -2.42 -1.37
CA SER A 6 8.95 -2.30 -1.91
C SER A 6 8.13 -1.71 -0.78
N ARG A 7 7.55 -0.53 -1.01
CA ARG A 7 6.52 0.04 -0.14
C ARG A 7 5.17 -0.35 -0.73
N PRO A 8 4.64 -1.55 -0.40
CA PRO A 8 3.45 -2.08 -1.04
C PRO A 8 2.19 -1.29 -0.66
N TYR A 9 2.19 -0.49 0.39
CA TYR A 9 0.99 0.23 0.82
C TYR A 9 1.16 1.73 0.56
N LEU A 10 0.30 2.31 -0.25
CA LEU A 10 0.25 3.75 -0.49
C LEU A 10 -1.00 4.32 0.18
N VAL A 11 -0.78 5.23 1.14
CA VAL A 11 -1.86 6.06 1.69
C VAL A 11 -1.87 7.37 0.92
N CYS A 12 -3.01 7.72 0.32
CA CYS A 12 -3.18 8.97 -0.43
C CYS A 12 -4.47 9.65 -0.01
N LYS A 13 -4.46 10.98 -0.02
CA LYS A 13 -5.68 11.78 0.13
C LYS A 13 -6.37 11.92 -1.23
N ASP A 14 -7.68 11.71 -1.25
CA ASP A 14 -8.53 11.87 -2.43
C ASP A 14 -9.12 13.29 -2.48
N ASP A 15 -9.72 13.66 -3.61
CA ASP A 15 -10.29 14.99 -3.87
C ASP A 15 -11.42 15.35 -2.89
N ASN A 16 -12.13 14.33 -2.37
CA ASN A 16 -13.17 14.47 -1.34
C ASN A 16 -12.61 14.71 0.07
N GLY A 17 -11.29 14.79 0.22
CA GLY A 17 -10.62 15.03 1.50
C GLY A 17 -10.44 13.79 2.38
N VAL A 18 -10.85 12.61 1.91
CA VAL A 18 -10.70 11.32 2.58
C VAL A 18 -9.38 10.65 2.21
N TYR A 19 -8.86 9.79 3.08
CA TYR A 19 -7.67 8.99 2.82
C TYR A 19 -8.07 7.61 2.32
N ARG A 20 -7.41 7.15 1.26
CA ARG A 20 -7.55 5.81 0.72
C ARG A 20 -6.22 5.08 0.76
N VAL A 21 -6.32 3.75 0.77
CA VAL A 21 -5.17 2.85 0.74
C VAL A 21 -5.13 2.19 -0.63
N THR A 22 -3.98 2.22 -1.28
CA THR A 22 -3.70 1.42 -2.47
C THR A 22 -2.67 0.37 -2.12
N VAL A 23 -2.99 -0.90 -2.37
CA VAL A 23 -2.11 -2.04 -2.16
C VAL A 23 -1.44 -2.39 -3.47
N ARG A 24 -0.12 -2.50 -3.43
CA ARG A 24 0.73 -2.90 -4.55
C ARG A 24 1.23 -4.31 -4.29
N THR A 25 0.80 -5.24 -5.12
CA THR A 25 1.21 -6.65 -5.04
C THR A 25 2.27 -6.91 -6.11
N THR A 26 3.37 -7.53 -5.71
CA THR A 26 4.42 -7.98 -6.64
C THR A 26 4.44 -9.50 -6.65
N ARG A 27 4.15 -10.10 -7.81
CA ARG A 27 4.27 -11.54 -8.04
C ARG A 27 5.34 -11.80 -9.10
N TYR A 28 5.88 -13.00 -9.16
CA TYR A 28 6.85 -13.38 -10.19
C TYR A 28 6.23 -14.38 -11.16
N ASN A 29 6.50 -14.23 -12.46
CA ASN A 29 6.08 -15.20 -13.46
C ASN A 29 7.04 -16.42 -13.48
N SER A 30 6.77 -17.40 -14.35
CA SER A 30 7.61 -18.60 -14.52
C SER A 30 9.05 -18.31 -14.95
N GLN A 31 9.33 -17.11 -15.46
CA GLN A 31 10.65 -16.63 -15.87
C GLN A 31 11.30 -15.73 -14.80
N ASN A 32 10.70 -15.65 -13.60
CA ASN A 32 11.17 -14.85 -12.48
C ASN A 32 11.20 -13.32 -12.75
N TYR A 33 10.36 -12.84 -13.67
CA TYR A 33 10.14 -11.40 -13.85
C TYR A 33 9.07 -10.88 -12.89
N PRO A 34 9.27 -9.71 -12.27
CA PRO A 34 8.29 -9.11 -11.37
C PRO A 34 7.11 -8.53 -12.15
N LEU A 35 5.92 -8.98 -11.79
CA LEU A 35 4.63 -8.44 -12.21
C LEU A 35 4.06 -7.64 -11.05
N VAL A 36 3.85 -6.35 -11.28
CA VAL A 36 3.36 -5.41 -10.28
C VAL A 36 1.92 -5.05 -10.62
N SER A 37 1.00 -5.27 -9.69
CA SER A 37 -0.37 -4.75 -9.75
C SER A 37 -0.61 -3.77 -8.62
N SER A 38 -1.52 -2.83 -8.82
CA SER A 38 -1.98 -1.88 -7.81
C SER A 38 -3.49 -1.90 -7.72
N GLU A 39 -4.02 -2.08 -6.53
CA GLU A 39 -5.46 -2.15 -6.25
C GLU A 39 -5.81 -1.13 -5.18
N MET A 40 -6.78 -0.26 -5.47
CA MET A 40 -7.30 0.70 -4.50
C MET A 40 -8.36 0.01 -3.65
N LEU A 41 -8.21 0.10 -2.32
CA LEU A 41 -9.22 -0.42 -1.41
C LEU A 41 -10.44 0.50 -1.39
N GLU A 42 -11.61 -0.11 -1.20
CA GLU A 42 -12.88 0.62 -1.08
C GLU A 42 -12.97 1.40 0.24
N ASP A 43 -12.21 0.98 1.26
CA ASP A 43 -12.17 1.62 2.56
C ASP A 43 -11.65 3.07 2.48
N VAL A 44 -12.42 3.96 3.11
CA VAL A 44 -12.12 5.39 3.22
C VAL A 44 -11.94 5.80 4.67
N PHE A 45 -10.87 6.54 4.92
CA PHE A 45 -10.47 6.96 6.25
C PHE A 45 -10.52 8.48 6.39
N LYS A 46 -10.94 8.97 7.56
CA LYS A 46 -10.97 10.42 7.85
C LYS A 46 -9.58 11.01 8.08
N THR A 47 -8.62 10.19 8.51
CA THR A 47 -7.26 10.63 8.83
C THR A 47 -6.23 9.69 8.23
N GLN A 48 -5.05 10.22 7.91
CA GLN A 48 -3.91 9.44 7.44
C GLN A 48 -3.50 8.37 8.46
N THR A 49 -3.53 8.72 9.75
CA THR A 49 -3.18 7.80 10.84
C THR A 49 -4.13 6.61 10.89
N ALA A 50 -5.44 6.81 10.70
CA ALA A 50 -6.41 5.71 10.66
C ALA A 50 -6.13 4.76 9.48
N ALA A 51 -5.83 5.29 8.29
CA ALA A 51 -5.45 4.48 7.14
C ALA A 51 -4.16 3.67 7.42
N LYS A 52 -3.15 4.30 8.03
CA LYS A 52 -1.90 3.62 8.42
C LYS A 52 -2.15 2.51 9.44
N THR A 53 -2.94 2.77 10.48
CA THR A 53 -3.28 1.77 11.50
C THR A 53 -4.02 0.58 10.90
N PHE A 54 -5.02 0.84 10.05
CA PHE A 54 -5.74 -0.21 9.34
C PHE A 54 -4.79 -1.12 8.54
N VAL A 55 -3.86 -0.54 7.79
CA VAL A 55 -2.90 -1.31 7.00
C VAL A 55 -1.97 -2.15 7.90
N ARG A 56 -1.54 -1.59 9.03
CA ARG A 56 -0.70 -2.30 10.00
C ARG A 56 -1.44 -3.46 10.67
N GLU A 57 -2.72 -3.30 10.97
CA GLU A 57 -3.51 -4.32 11.67
C GLU A 57 -3.98 -5.42 10.70
N THR A 58 -4.54 -5.04 9.56
CA THR A 58 -5.11 -5.96 8.57
C THR A 58 -4.03 -6.72 7.81
N TYR A 59 -2.96 -6.03 7.40
CA TYR A 59 -1.92 -6.60 6.54
C TYR A 59 -0.58 -6.82 7.27
N ARG A 60 -0.52 -6.58 8.58
CA ARG A 60 0.70 -6.69 9.39
C ARG A 60 1.88 -5.89 8.81
N ALA A 61 1.55 -4.79 8.14
CA ALA A 61 2.54 -3.94 7.50
C ALA A 61 3.45 -3.26 8.52
N GLU A 62 4.73 -3.10 8.19
CA GLU A 62 5.64 -2.27 8.96
C GLU A 62 5.55 -0.80 8.51
N PRO A 63 5.93 0.17 9.36
CA PRO A 63 5.99 1.58 8.95
C PRO A 63 6.83 1.83 7.69
N GLY A 64 7.87 1.02 7.47
CA GLY A 64 8.73 1.08 6.29
C GLY A 64 8.05 0.62 4.99
N ASP A 65 6.98 -0.15 5.08
CA ASP A 65 6.20 -0.67 3.94
C ASP A 65 5.16 0.33 3.43
N ILE A 66 4.91 1.40 4.20
CA ILE A 66 3.86 2.38 3.94
C ILE A 66 4.47 3.64 3.33
N ALA A 67 4.12 3.91 2.07
CA ALA A 67 4.35 5.19 1.42
C ALA A 67 3.17 6.13 1.68
N TYR A 68 3.48 7.43 1.71
CA TYR A 68 2.49 8.49 1.74
C TYR A 68 2.76 9.46 0.59
N LYS A 69 1.69 9.89 -0.06
CA LYS A 69 1.72 10.88 -1.14
C LYS A 69 0.67 11.96 -0.89
#